data_AF-A0A920PD08-F1
#
_entry.id   AF-A0A920PD08-F1
#
_cell.length_a   1.000
_cell.length_b   1.000
_cell.length_c   1.000
_cell.angle_alpha   90.00
_cell.angle_beta   90.00
_cell.angle_gamma   90.00
#
_symmetry.space_group_name_H-M   'P 1'
#
loop_
_entity.id
_entity.type
_entity.pdbx_description
1 polymer ?
#
loop_
_entity_poly.entity_id
_entity_poly.type
_entity_poly.pdbx_seq_one_letter_code
_entity_poly.pdbx_strand_id
1 'polypeptide(L)'
;MVENVDADSSKYELIKDLYRPGHADYTYDMKYGFRDYLGGGRSSARETVGRVAAGAIAKKLLARNKIKIIGFTRQVGKLIAKEVDYGEIEKNIVRCPDAKIAEKMINAIMRARKKGDSLGGIVEVVAKGVPAGLGEPVFDRLDADLAKAVMSMPAVKGVEIGVGFQSATMKGSECNDAFVMKNKKVATASNNAGGILGGISNGMDIVLRLVVKPTSSINKAQDTVTQKGKKAKIRVEGRHDPCVATRAVPIAEAMVALTLIDHLYRTKFSRL
;
A
#
# COMPACT_ATOMS: atom_id res chain seq x y z
N MET A 1 -2.50 23.50 -2.84
CA MET A 1 -2.09 23.13 -4.22
C MET A 1 -0.68 22.55 -4.16
N VAL A 2 -0.33 21.56 -4.98
CA VAL A 2 1.04 21.02 -5.05
C VAL A 2 1.57 21.12 -6.49
N GLU A 3 2.48 22.05 -6.72
CA GLU A 3 3.01 22.37 -8.06
C GLU A 3 3.94 21.27 -8.60
N ASN A 4 4.04 21.18 -9.93
CA ASN A 4 4.94 20.26 -10.63
C ASN A 4 6.03 21.08 -11.33
N VAL A 5 7.26 21.00 -10.84
CA VAL A 5 8.38 21.83 -11.31
C VAL A 5 9.27 21.15 -12.35
N ASP A 6 9.14 19.83 -12.53
CA ASP A 6 10.04 19.01 -13.37
C ASP A 6 9.27 18.28 -14.50
N ALA A 7 8.32 18.97 -15.15
CA ALA A 7 7.55 18.40 -16.25
C ALA A 7 8.41 18.27 -17.52
N ASP A 8 8.67 17.04 -17.96
CA ASP A 8 9.34 16.74 -19.23
C ASP A 8 8.57 15.66 -20.00
N SER A 9 7.78 16.08 -20.98
CA SER A 9 6.95 15.22 -21.83
C SER A 9 7.73 14.50 -22.92
N SER A 10 8.94 14.98 -23.27
CA SER A 10 9.70 14.47 -24.43
C SER A 10 10.00 12.98 -24.34
N LYS A 11 10.20 12.47 -23.13
CA LYS A 11 10.49 11.05 -22.86
C LYS A 11 9.33 10.10 -23.18
N TYR A 12 8.11 10.63 -23.29
CA TYR A 12 6.90 9.83 -23.53
C TYR A 12 6.50 9.79 -25.02
N GLU A 13 7.07 10.65 -25.86
CA GLU A 13 6.78 10.69 -27.30
C GLU A 13 7.10 9.36 -28.01
N LEU A 14 8.20 8.71 -27.58
CA LEU A 14 8.65 7.43 -28.14
C LEU A 14 7.66 6.27 -27.92
N ILE A 15 6.71 6.43 -26.99
CA ILE A 15 5.77 5.38 -26.57
C ILE A 15 4.30 5.81 -26.73
N LYS A 16 4.05 6.92 -27.44
CA LYS A 16 2.71 7.51 -27.61
C LYS A 16 1.68 6.57 -28.25
N ASP A 17 2.13 5.71 -29.16
CA ASP A 17 1.27 4.78 -29.91
C ASP A 17 1.30 3.35 -29.34
N LEU A 18 2.00 3.13 -28.22
CA LEU A 18 2.23 1.81 -27.61
C LEU A 18 1.48 1.65 -26.30
N TYR A 19 0.85 0.48 -26.09
CA TYR A 19 0.40 0.10 -24.76
C TYR A 19 1.60 -0.33 -23.91
N ARG A 20 1.79 0.23 -22.72
CA ARG A 20 2.86 -0.21 -21.83
C ARG A 20 2.38 -1.42 -21.02
N PRO A 21 3.09 -2.56 -21.07
CA PRO A 21 2.76 -3.70 -20.24
C PRO A 21 2.68 -3.31 -18.76
N GLY A 22 1.61 -3.74 -18.09
CA GLY A 22 1.37 -3.44 -16.68
C GLY A 22 0.87 -2.01 -16.38
N HIS A 23 0.65 -1.16 -17.37
CA HIS A 23 -0.01 0.14 -17.19
C HIS A 23 -1.49 0.09 -17.58
N ALA A 24 -2.19 1.19 -17.30
CA ALA A 24 -3.61 1.33 -17.58
C ALA A 24 -3.90 1.83 -19.02
N ASP A 25 -2.90 1.81 -19.92
CA ASP A 25 -3.00 2.44 -21.24
C ASP A 25 -4.17 1.89 -22.05
N TYR A 26 -4.19 0.58 -22.28
CA TYR A 26 -5.24 -0.08 -23.04
C TYR A 26 -6.61 0.03 -22.37
N THR A 27 -6.67 -0.13 -21.04
CA THR A 27 -7.94 -0.09 -20.32
C THR A 27 -8.55 1.32 -20.26
N TYR A 28 -7.73 2.38 -20.29
CA TYR A 28 -8.21 3.75 -20.41
C TYR A 28 -8.71 4.05 -21.82
N ASP A 29 -7.98 3.62 -22.86
CA ASP A 29 -8.45 3.75 -24.25
C ASP A 29 -9.79 3.04 -24.44
N MET A 30 -9.95 1.81 -23.94
CA MET A 30 -11.22 1.08 -24.06
C MET A 30 -12.36 1.69 -23.24
N LYS A 31 -12.06 2.32 -22.10
CA LYS A 31 -13.09 2.92 -21.23
C LYS A 31 -13.55 4.30 -21.70
N TYR A 32 -12.61 5.12 -22.18
CA TYR A 32 -12.85 6.54 -22.45
C TYR A 32 -12.67 6.93 -23.92
N GLY A 33 -12.22 6.02 -24.78
CA GLY A 33 -11.82 6.32 -26.16
C GLY A 33 -10.51 7.10 -26.28
N PHE A 34 -9.84 7.37 -25.15
CA PHE A 34 -8.61 8.15 -25.06
C PHE A 34 -7.81 7.79 -23.81
N ARG A 35 -6.49 7.79 -23.95
CA ARG A 35 -5.50 7.73 -22.87
C ARG A 35 -4.52 8.88 -22.99
N ASP A 36 -4.11 9.38 -21.83
CA ASP A 36 -2.96 10.28 -21.75
C ASP A 36 -1.66 9.46 -21.77
N TYR A 37 -1.00 9.44 -22.93
CA TYR A 37 0.26 8.71 -23.12
C TYR A 37 1.44 9.29 -22.34
N LEU A 38 1.32 10.55 -21.88
CA LEU A 38 2.36 11.22 -21.08
C LEU A 38 2.47 10.62 -19.66
N GLY A 39 1.64 9.64 -19.32
CA GLY A 39 1.62 9.04 -17.98
C GLY A 39 1.08 10.01 -16.91
N GLY A 40 0.38 11.06 -17.35
CA GLY A 40 -0.41 11.97 -16.53
C GLY A 40 -1.82 11.44 -16.27
N GLY A 41 -2.65 12.27 -15.64
CA GLY A 41 -4.06 11.99 -15.39
C GLY A 41 -4.35 11.03 -14.22
N ARG A 42 -5.57 10.47 -14.21
CA ARG A 42 -6.14 9.72 -13.07
C ARG A 42 -5.55 8.33 -12.84
N SER A 43 -4.78 7.80 -13.80
CA SER A 43 -4.02 6.55 -13.65
C SER A 43 -2.61 6.78 -13.07
N SER A 44 -2.15 8.03 -13.04
CA SER A 44 -0.82 8.39 -12.57
C SER A 44 -0.72 8.30 -11.05
N ALA A 45 0.42 7.81 -10.57
CA ALA A 45 0.74 7.85 -9.15
C ALA A 45 0.85 9.29 -8.60
N ARG A 46 0.92 10.32 -9.46
CA ARG A 46 0.90 11.73 -9.02
C ARG A 46 -0.35 12.07 -8.22
N GLU A 47 -1.51 11.46 -8.49
CA GLU A 47 -2.74 11.67 -7.73
C GLU A 47 -2.55 11.40 -6.23
N THR A 48 -1.67 10.47 -5.87
CA THR A 48 -1.42 10.08 -4.47
C THR A 48 -0.86 11.22 -3.61
N VAL A 49 -0.34 12.30 -4.22
CA VAL A 49 0.07 13.50 -3.48
C VAL A 49 -1.10 14.11 -2.70
N GLY A 50 -2.30 14.10 -3.28
CA GLY A 50 -3.52 14.58 -2.62
C GLY A 50 -3.89 13.70 -1.43
N ARG A 51 -3.78 12.37 -1.61
CA ARG A 51 -4.01 11.38 -0.54
C ARG A 51 -3.07 11.61 0.64
N VAL A 52 -1.77 11.77 0.38
CA VAL A 52 -0.76 11.99 1.44
C VAL A 52 -0.99 13.33 2.15
N ALA A 53 -1.31 14.41 1.41
CA ALA A 53 -1.62 15.71 2.00
C ALA A 53 -2.85 15.63 2.93
N ALA A 54 -3.93 14.99 2.50
CA ALA A 54 -5.12 14.78 3.33
C ALA A 54 -4.83 13.84 4.52
N GLY A 55 -4.06 12.78 4.29
CA GLY A 55 -3.64 11.83 5.31
C GLY A 55 -2.81 12.47 6.43
N ALA A 56 -2.00 13.48 6.12
CA ALA A 56 -1.27 14.24 7.14
C ALA A 56 -2.22 14.96 8.12
N ILE A 57 -3.34 15.50 7.62
CA ILE A 57 -4.39 16.11 8.46
C ILE A 57 -5.11 15.02 9.25
N ALA A 58 -5.49 13.91 8.60
CA ALA A 58 -6.16 12.78 9.26
C ALA A 58 -5.31 12.21 10.41
N LYS A 59 -4.00 12.01 10.22
CA LYS A 59 -3.07 11.57 11.28
C LYS A 59 -3.04 12.53 12.46
N LYS A 60 -3.07 13.86 12.23
CA LYS A 60 -3.14 14.87 13.31
C LYS A 60 -4.45 14.76 14.11
N LEU A 61 -5.57 14.50 13.45
CA LEU A 61 -6.88 14.33 14.12
C LEU A 61 -6.93 13.02 14.91
N LEU A 62 -6.44 11.92 14.33
CA LEU A 62 -6.33 10.61 14.99
C LEU A 62 -5.43 10.67 16.23
N ALA A 63 -4.33 11.41 16.17
CA ALA A 63 -3.42 11.59 17.31
C ALA A 63 -4.10 12.20 18.55
N ARG A 64 -5.14 13.03 18.37
CA ARG A 64 -5.96 13.55 19.49
C ARG A 64 -6.70 12.46 20.24
N ASN A 65 -6.96 11.33 19.59
CA ASN A 65 -7.56 10.13 20.17
C ASN A 65 -6.51 9.07 20.52
N LYS A 66 -5.22 9.46 20.60
CA LYS A 66 -4.08 8.57 20.88
C LYS A 66 -3.90 7.45 19.84
N ILE A 67 -4.47 7.61 18.65
CA ILE A 67 -4.29 6.68 17.54
C ILE A 67 -3.02 7.06 16.77
N LYS A 68 -2.11 6.10 16.59
CA LYS A 68 -0.86 6.28 15.84
C LYS A 68 -0.81 5.29 14.68
N ILE A 69 -0.47 5.78 13.49
CA ILE A 69 -0.31 4.97 12.28
C ILE A 69 1.16 4.91 11.92
N ILE A 70 1.66 3.68 11.72
CA ILE A 70 3.06 3.39 11.43
C ILE A 70 3.10 2.46 10.22
N GLY A 71 3.68 2.91 9.12
CA GLY A 71 3.90 2.12 7.91
C GLY A 71 5.37 1.84 7.69
N PHE A 72 5.68 0.66 7.12
CA PHE A 72 7.04 0.29 6.77
C PHE A 72 7.07 -0.79 5.69
N THR A 73 8.23 -0.93 5.04
CA THR A 73 8.45 -1.99 4.06
C THR A 73 8.76 -3.30 4.77
N ARG A 74 7.85 -4.26 4.71
CA ARG A 74 7.98 -5.60 5.29
C ARG A 74 8.82 -6.52 4.41
N GLN A 75 8.69 -6.39 3.08
CA GLN A 75 9.34 -7.27 2.12
C GLN A 75 9.72 -6.55 0.83
N VAL A 76 10.88 -6.90 0.26
CA VAL A 76 11.26 -6.56 -1.13
C VAL A 76 11.80 -7.81 -1.81
N GLY A 77 11.18 -8.22 -2.93
CA GLY A 77 11.50 -9.48 -3.58
C GLY A 77 11.41 -10.65 -2.60
N LYS A 78 12.51 -11.37 -2.37
CA LYS A 78 12.59 -12.51 -1.43
C LYS A 78 13.04 -12.13 -0.01
N LEU A 79 13.35 -10.85 0.23
CA LEU A 79 13.92 -10.38 1.50
C LEU A 79 12.79 -9.90 2.40
N ILE A 80 12.57 -10.59 3.51
CA ILE A 80 11.49 -10.31 4.48
C ILE A 80 12.14 -9.85 5.78
N ALA A 81 11.70 -8.71 6.30
CA ALA A 81 12.12 -8.21 7.61
C ALA A 81 11.80 -9.26 8.68
N LYS A 82 12.76 -9.54 9.56
CA LYS A 82 12.60 -10.53 10.63
C LYS A 82 12.27 -9.85 11.95
N GLU A 83 12.88 -8.70 12.18
CA GLU A 83 12.63 -7.86 13.34
C GLU A 83 11.78 -6.64 12.94
N VAL A 84 11.12 -6.04 13.93
CA VAL A 84 10.36 -4.80 13.76
C VAL A 84 10.82 -3.80 14.80
N ASP A 85 11.89 -3.06 14.49
CA ASP A 85 12.29 -1.86 15.22
C ASP A 85 11.73 -0.62 14.51
N TYR A 86 10.73 0.01 15.13
CA TYR A 86 10.14 1.23 14.59
C TYR A 86 11.13 2.41 14.53
N GLY A 87 12.20 2.40 15.31
CA GLY A 87 13.26 3.41 15.29
C GLY A 87 14.08 3.39 14.00
N GLU A 88 14.08 2.27 13.27
CA GLU A 88 14.87 2.12 12.03
C GLU A 88 14.14 2.60 10.77
N ILE A 89 12.81 2.73 10.81
CA ILE A 89 11.98 3.03 9.63
C ILE A 89 12.44 4.30 8.90
N GLU A 90 12.73 5.39 9.61
CA GLU A 90 13.13 6.65 8.97
C GLU A 90 14.65 6.78 8.77
N LYS A 91 15.44 5.81 9.23
CA LYS A 91 16.91 5.84 9.12
C LYS A 91 17.45 5.26 7.81
N ASN A 92 16.60 4.61 7.02
CA ASN A 92 16.99 4.00 5.76
C ASN A 92 16.01 4.28 4.62
N ILE A 93 16.53 4.34 3.40
CA ILE A 93 15.77 4.76 2.20
C ILE A 93 14.66 3.78 1.78
N VAL A 94 14.71 2.53 2.25
CA VAL A 94 13.68 1.52 1.95
C VAL A 94 12.61 1.47 3.03
N ARG A 95 12.73 2.26 4.10
CA ARG A 95 11.80 2.31 5.23
C ARG A 95 11.51 0.94 5.84
N CYS A 96 12.53 0.10 5.93
CA CYS A 96 12.44 -1.23 6.53
C CYS A 96 12.77 -1.13 8.03
N PRO A 97 12.03 -1.80 8.93
CA PRO A 97 12.25 -1.71 10.38
C PRO A 97 13.35 -2.68 10.87
N ASP A 98 14.09 -3.30 9.95
CA ASP A 98 15.15 -4.27 10.22
C ASP A 98 16.41 -3.80 9.48
N ALA A 99 17.36 -3.19 10.19
CA ALA A 99 18.53 -2.55 9.58
C ALA A 99 19.36 -3.52 8.73
N LYS A 100 19.53 -4.77 9.19
CA LYS A 100 20.30 -5.81 8.48
C LYS A 100 19.62 -6.21 7.18
N ILE A 101 18.29 -6.33 7.20
CA ILE A 101 17.52 -6.63 5.99
C ILE A 101 17.41 -5.41 5.08
N ALA A 102 17.32 -4.20 5.62
CA ALA A 102 17.27 -2.96 4.86
C ALA A 102 18.46 -2.82 3.90
N GLU A 103 19.68 -3.06 4.37
CA GLU A 103 20.89 -3.05 3.51
C GLU A 103 20.81 -4.08 2.38
N LYS A 104 20.31 -5.28 2.67
CA LYS A 104 20.13 -6.33 1.65
C LYS A 104 19.06 -5.92 0.63
N MET A 105 17.97 -5.29 1.06
CA MET A 105 16.91 -4.78 0.19
C MET A 105 17.46 -3.68 -0.74
N ILE A 106 18.22 -2.71 -0.20
CA ILE A 106 18.86 -1.64 -0.99
C ILE A 106 19.76 -2.25 -2.07
N ASN A 107 20.61 -3.21 -1.69
CA ASN A 107 21.49 -3.89 -2.63
C ASN A 107 20.71 -4.67 -3.72
N ALA A 108 19.63 -5.35 -3.35
CA ALA A 108 18.78 -6.07 -4.30
C ALA A 108 18.10 -5.12 -5.29
N ILE A 109 17.55 -4.00 -4.81
CA ILE A 109 16.94 -2.95 -5.62
C ILE A 109 17.95 -2.35 -6.60
N MET A 110 19.16 -2.03 -6.12
CA MET A 110 20.23 -1.50 -6.97
C MET A 110 20.70 -2.52 -8.03
N ARG A 111 20.76 -3.81 -7.68
CA ARG A 111 21.05 -4.88 -8.66
C ARG A 111 19.96 -5.01 -9.71
N ALA A 112 18.68 -4.97 -9.32
CA ALA A 112 17.56 -4.98 -10.26
C ALA A 112 17.64 -3.79 -11.22
N ARG A 113 17.86 -2.58 -10.68
CA ARG A 113 18.07 -1.36 -11.47
C ARG A 113 19.21 -1.49 -12.47
N LYS A 114 20.38 -2.00 -12.06
CA LYS A 114 21.53 -2.22 -12.95
C LYS A 114 21.22 -3.21 -14.07
N LYS A 115 20.35 -4.20 -13.82
CA LYS A 115 19.86 -5.17 -14.82
C LYS A 115 18.72 -4.60 -15.68
N GLY A 116 18.36 -3.34 -15.51
CA GLY A 116 17.23 -2.71 -16.20
C GLY A 116 15.88 -3.27 -15.78
N ASP A 117 15.76 -3.84 -14.57
CA ASP A 117 14.58 -4.51 -14.03
C ASP A 117 14.08 -3.84 -12.73
N SER A 118 12.99 -4.35 -12.17
CA SER A 118 12.38 -3.85 -10.94
C SER A 118 12.00 -4.97 -9.96
N LEU A 119 11.66 -4.58 -8.73
CA LEU A 119 11.21 -5.48 -7.68
C LEU A 119 9.89 -5.00 -7.08
N GLY A 120 9.02 -5.94 -6.75
CA GLY A 120 7.84 -5.71 -5.93
C GLY A 120 8.16 -5.87 -4.45
N GLY A 121 7.13 -5.74 -3.61
CA GLY A 121 7.28 -5.86 -2.17
C GLY A 121 5.97 -5.90 -1.41
N ILE A 122 6.09 -5.99 -0.09
CA ILE A 122 4.97 -5.91 0.85
C ILE A 122 5.23 -4.71 1.76
N VAL A 123 4.22 -3.85 1.89
CA VAL A 123 4.17 -2.80 2.91
C VAL A 123 3.25 -3.28 4.02
N GLU A 124 3.64 -3.06 5.26
CA GLU A 124 2.81 -3.29 6.44
C GLU A 124 2.48 -1.94 7.08
N VAL A 125 1.23 -1.78 7.50
CA VAL A 125 0.74 -0.64 8.27
C VAL A 125 0.13 -1.14 9.56
N VAL A 126 0.58 -0.56 10.66
CA VAL A 126 0.07 -0.83 12.01
C VAL A 126 -0.60 0.42 12.55
N ALA A 127 -1.88 0.33 12.89
CA ALA A 127 -2.60 1.39 13.60
C ALA A 127 -2.76 0.99 15.07
N LYS A 128 -2.08 1.73 15.95
CA LYS A 128 -2.05 1.52 17.39
C LYS A 128 -3.04 2.43 18.10
N GLY A 129 -3.59 1.96 19.22
CA GLY A 129 -4.48 2.75 20.08
C GLY A 129 -5.89 2.94 19.52
N VAL A 130 -6.26 2.17 18.50
CA VAL A 130 -7.61 2.15 17.94
C VAL A 130 -8.56 1.55 18.98
N PRO A 131 -9.61 2.25 19.44
CA PRO A 131 -10.54 1.71 20.42
C PRO A 131 -11.31 0.53 19.82
N ALA A 132 -11.81 -0.37 20.67
CA ALA A 132 -12.78 -1.38 20.25
C ALA A 132 -14.10 -0.72 19.83
N GLY A 133 -14.75 -1.24 18.80
CA GLY A 133 -16.07 -0.77 18.34
C GLY A 133 -16.09 0.16 17.13
N LEU A 134 -14.96 0.36 16.43
CA LEU A 134 -14.93 1.10 15.16
C LEU A 134 -15.22 0.17 13.98
N GLY A 135 -16.05 0.63 13.04
CA GLY A 135 -16.51 -0.18 11.92
C GLY A 135 -18.01 -0.42 11.98
N GLU A 136 -18.59 -0.80 10.84
CA GLU A 136 -20.00 -1.16 10.73
C GLU A 136 -20.15 -2.64 10.35
N PRO A 137 -21.28 -3.28 10.66
CA PRO A 137 -21.55 -4.62 10.15
C PRO A 137 -21.88 -4.58 8.64
N VAL A 138 -21.78 -5.75 8.01
CA VAL A 138 -22.26 -6.03 6.64
C VAL A 138 -21.55 -5.25 5.51
N PHE A 139 -21.87 -3.96 5.28
CA PHE A 139 -21.49 -3.21 4.08
C PHE A 139 -20.29 -2.29 4.29
N ASP A 140 -20.24 -1.59 5.42
CA ASP A 140 -19.17 -0.65 5.78
C ASP A 140 -18.23 -1.28 6.82
N ARG A 141 -17.91 -2.57 6.63
CA ARG A 141 -16.96 -3.27 7.50
C ARG A 141 -15.60 -2.61 7.44
N LEU A 142 -14.97 -2.42 8.60
CA LEU A 142 -13.71 -1.69 8.70
C LEU A 142 -12.59 -2.32 7.85
N ASP A 143 -12.48 -3.65 7.87
CA ASP A 143 -11.54 -4.40 7.04
C ASP A 143 -11.82 -4.25 5.54
N ALA A 144 -13.09 -4.28 5.14
CA ALA A 144 -13.50 -4.07 3.74
C ALA A 144 -13.15 -2.66 3.25
N ASP A 145 -13.41 -1.62 4.05
CA ASP A 145 -13.08 -0.24 3.70
C ASP A 145 -11.57 0.02 3.71
N LEU A 146 -10.83 -0.55 4.67
CA LEU A 146 -9.38 -0.51 4.67
C LEU A 146 -8.83 -1.18 3.42
N ALA A 147 -9.35 -2.37 3.07
CA ALA A 147 -8.95 -3.09 1.88
C ALA A 147 -9.23 -2.31 0.60
N LYS A 148 -10.43 -1.72 0.46
CA LYS A 148 -10.78 -0.82 -0.65
C LYS A 148 -9.83 0.36 -0.72
N ALA A 149 -9.55 1.01 0.41
CA ALA A 149 -8.69 2.17 0.49
C ALA A 149 -7.27 1.86 -0.02
N VAL A 150 -6.63 0.79 0.46
CA VAL A 150 -5.28 0.45 0.00
C VAL A 150 -5.25 -0.25 -1.37
N MET A 151 -6.26 -1.04 -1.74
CA MET A 151 -6.35 -1.65 -3.07
C MET A 151 -6.54 -0.60 -4.17
N SER A 152 -7.13 0.56 -3.84
CA SER A 152 -7.26 1.69 -4.77
C SER A 152 -5.93 2.40 -5.07
N MET A 153 -4.83 2.02 -4.39
CA MET A 153 -3.51 2.59 -4.64
C MET A 153 -2.89 2.01 -5.92
N PRO A 154 -2.08 2.80 -6.66
CA PRO A 154 -1.33 2.30 -7.79
C PRO A 154 -0.45 1.11 -7.42
N ALA A 155 -0.36 0.13 -8.34
CA ALA A 155 0.46 -1.07 -8.22
C ALA A 155 0.09 -2.07 -7.08
N VAL A 156 -0.93 -1.79 -6.26
CA VAL A 156 -1.41 -2.76 -5.27
C VAL A 156 -2.21 -3.87 -5.93
N LYS A 157 -1.92 -5.12 -5.56
CA LYS A 157 -2.52 -6.34 -6.13
C LYS A 157 -3.11 -7.30 -5.09
N GLY A 158 -2.88 -7.06 -3.80
CA GLY A 158 -3.33 -7.92 -2.72
C GLY A 158 -3.35 -7.15 -1.41
N VAL A 159 -4.25 -7.54 -0.50
CA VAL A 159 -4.41 -6.95 0.82
C VAL A 159 -4.64 -8.05 1.84
N GLU A 160 -4.05 -7.90 3.02
CA GLU A 160 -4.18 -8.82 4.14
C GLU A 160 -4.50 -8.04 5.42
N ILE A 161 -5.37 -8.61 6.26
CA ILE A 161 -5.58 -8.17 7.64
C ILE A 161 -5.01 -9.24 8.57
N GLY A 162 -4.24 -8.82 9.58
CA GLY A 162 -3.64 -9.72 10.57
C GLY A 162 -2.67 -10.72 9.94
N VAL A 163 -2.90 -12.02 10.19
CA VAL A 163 -2.12 -13.10 9.56
C VAL A 163 -2.46 -13.31 8.08
N GLY A 164 -3.54 -12.71 7.57
CA GLY A 164 -3.83 -12.67 6.15
C GLY A 164 -4.00 -14.05 5.53
N PHE A 165 -3.34 -14.27 4.38
CA PHE A 165 -3.39 -15.55 3.67
C PHE A 165 -2.81 -16.73 4.46
N GLN A 166 -1.98 -16.48 5.48
CA GLN A 166 -1.48 -17.56 6.34
C GLN A 166 -2.64 -18.28 7.07
N SER A 167 -3.74 -17.57 7.37
CA SER A 167 -4.93 -18.16 7.98
C SER A 167 -5.48 -19.37 7.23
N ALA A 168 -5.34 -19.42 5.90
CA ALA A 168 -5.83 -20.52 5.06
C ALA A 168 -5.16 -21.87 5.37
N THR A 169 -4.01 -21.85 6.03
CA THR A 169 -3.25 -23.04 6.42
C THR A 169 -3.32 -23.35 7.92
N MET A 170 -4.01 -22.53 8.70
CA MET A 170 -4.11 -22.68 10.15
C MET A 170 -5.37 -23.46 10.54
N LYS A 171 -5.30 -24.22 11.63
CA LYS A 171 -6.50 -24.77 12.27
C LYS A 171 -7.22 -23.68 13.03
N GLY A 172 -8.54 -23.84 13.25
CA GLY A 172 -9.30 -22.89 14.09
C GLY A 172 -8.71 -22.72 15.49
N SER A 173 -8.20 -23.80 16.10
CA SER A 173 -7.52 -23.75 17.41
C SER A 173 -6.23 -22.93 17.42
N GLU A 174 -5.59 -22.74 16.26
CA GLU A 174 -4.36 -21.97 16.10
C GLU A 174 -4.66 -20.52 15.68
N CYS A 175 -5.71 -20.31 14.87
CA CYS A 175 -6.08 -19.01 14.34
C CYS A 175 -6.91 -18.18 15.33
N ASN A 176 -7.74 -18.81 16.16
CA ASN A 176 -8.64 -18.11 17.07
C ASN A 176 -7.85 -17.38 18.16
N ASP A 177 -8.04 -16.06 18.23
CA ASP A 177 -7.47 -15.23 19.27
C ASP A 177 -8.30 -15.35 20.56
N ALA A 178 -7.78 -16.09 21.55
CA ALA A 178 -8.49 -16.29 22.82
C ALA A 178 -8.69 -14.97 23.59
N PHE A 179 -9.91 -14.73 24.08
CA PHE A 179 -10.21 -13.56 24.91
C PHE A 179 -9.65 -13.73 26.32
N VAL A 180 -9.04 -12.65 26.84
CA VAL A 180 -8.42 -12.60 28.17
C VAL A 180 -8.72 -11.26 28.83
N MET A 181 -8.66 -11.22 30.16
CA MET A 181 -8.71 -9.97 30.92
C MET A 181 -7.31 -9.37 31.06
N LYS A 182 -7.11 -8.15 30.58
CA LYS A 182 -5.85 -7.40 30.73
C LYS A 182 -6.15 -5.99 31.23
N ASN A 183 -5.55 -5.60 32.35
CA ASN A 183 -5.77 -4.28 32.97
C ASN A 183 -7.26 -3.91 33.14
N LYS A 184 -8.07 -4.87 33.62
CA LYS A 184 -9.54 -4.73 33.80
C LYS A 184 -10.33 -4.48 32.51
N LYS A 185 -9.78 -4.80 31.34
CA LYS A 185 -10.47 -4.75 30.04
C LYS A 185 -10.36 -6.09 29.33
N VAL A 186 -11.36 -6.43 28.52
CA VAL A 186 -11.30 -7.57 27.60
C VAL A 186 -10.29 -7.24 26.50
N ALA A 187 -9.40 -8.18 26.21
CA ALA A 187 -8.42 -8.13 25.13
C ALA A 187 -8.26 -9.55 24.56
N THR A 188 -7.37 -9.74 23.58
CA THR A 188 -7.01 -11.07 23.09
C THR A 188 -5.57 -11.43 23.44
N ALA A 189 -5.30 -12.73 23.62
CA ALA A 189 -3.97 -13.26 23.95
C ALA A 189 -2.98 -13.15 22.77
N SER A 190 -3.50 -13.24 21.56
CA SER A 190 -2.80 -13.07 20.27
C SER A 190 -3.55 -12.06 19.40
N ASN A 191 -3.03 -11.77 18.20
CA ASN A 191 -3.66 -10.83 17.27
C ASN A 191 -3.63 -11.35 15.82
N ASN A 192 -4.00 -12.62 15.63
CA ASN A 192 -4.11 -13.23 14.32
C ASN A 192 -5.16 -12.52 13.45
N ALA A 193 -6.25 -12.05 14.05
CA ALA A 193 -7.30 -11.28 13.41
C ALA A 193 -6.87 -9.86 13.00
N GLY A 194 -5.69 -9.40 13.43
CA GLY A 194 -5.16 -8.09 13.02
C GLY A 194 -6.00 -6.92 13.48
N GLY A 195 -6.54 -6.99 14.69
CA GLY A 195 -7.29 -5.91 15.34
C GLY A 195 -8.75 -5.77 14.90
N ILE A 196 -9.25 -6.62 14.01
CA ILE A 196 -10.61 -6.52 13.45
C ILE A 196 -11.30 -7.89 13.52
N LEU A 197 -12.49 -7.94 14.12
CA LEU A 197 -13.34 -9.13 14.19
C LEU A 197 -14.76 -8.76 13.75
N GLY A 198 -15.34 -9.52 12.82
CA GLY A 198 -16.69 -9.26 12.31
C GLY A 198 -16.84 -7.91 11.60
N GLY A 199 -15.75 -7.32 11.11
CA GLY A 199 -15.75 -5.98 10.49
C GLY A 199 -15.63 -4.82 11.49
N ILE A 200 -15.42 -5.10 12.77
CA ILE A 200 -15.34 -4.11 13.85
C ILE A 200 -14.00 -4.24 14.57
N SER A 201 -13.37 -3.12 14.95
CA SER A 201 -12.13 -3.13 15.72
C SER A 201 -12.33 -3.78 17.10
N ASN A 202 -11.40 -4.63 17.51
CA ASN A 202 -11.46 -5.33 18.79
C ASN A 202 -10.60 -4.68 19.90
N GLY A 203 -9.94 -3.55 19.60
CA GLY A 203 -9.08 -2.81 20.52
C GLY A 203 -7.60 -3.24 20.52
N MET A 204 -7.25 -4.30 19.79
CA MET A 204 -5.85 -4.64 19.50
C MET A 204 -5.31 -3.74 18.36
N ASP A 205 -4.00 -3.76 18.17
CA ASP A 205 -3.38 -3.06 17.03
C ASP A 205 -3.98 -3.58 15.72
N ILE A 206 -4.43 -2.67 14.85
CA ILE A 206 -4.84 -3.05 13.50
C ILE A 206 -3.60 -3.29 12.66
N VAL A 207 -3.49 -4.46 12.05
CA VAL A 207 -2.35 -4.85 11.20
C VAL A 207 -2.86 -5.13 9.79
N LEU A 208 -2.35 -4.36 8.83
CA LEU A 208 -2.72 -4.43 7.43
C LEU A 208 -1.46 -4.60 6.59
N ARG A 209 -1.48 -5.51 5.60
CA ARG A 209 -0.42 -5.62 4.60
C ARG A 209 -0.98 -5.41 3.20
N LEU A 210 -0.19 -4.77 2.33
CA LEU A 210 -0.50 -4.60 0.93
C LEU A 210 0.62 -5.15 0.05
N VAL A 211 0.24 -5.92 -0.95
CA VAL A 211 1.14 -6.50 -1.95
C VAL A 211 1.28 -5.52 -3.10
N VAL A 212 2.50 -5.03 -3.31
CA VAL A 212 2.83 -4.08 -4.37
C VAL A 212 3.61 -4.80 -5.46
N LYS A 213 3.08 -4.82 -6.69
CA LYS A 213 3.76 -5.45 -7.82
C LYS A 213 5.05 -4.70 -8.19
N PRO A 214 6.01 -5.35 -8.90
CA PRO A 214 7.17 -4.66 -9.46
C PRO A 214 6.77 -3.50 -10.38
N THR A 215 7.60 -2.45 -10.42
CA THR A 215 7.40 -1.31 -11.32
C THR A 215 7.37 -1.78 -12.77
N SER A 216 6.34 -1.41 -13.52
CA SER A 216 6.12 -1.93 -14.87
C SER A 216 6.97 -1.25 -15.95
N SER A 217 7.35 0.01 -15.75
CA SER A 217 8.30 0.70 -16.64
C SER A 217 9.73 0.27 -16.31
N ILE A 218 10.32 -0.53 -17.19
CA ILE A 218 11.65 -1.10 -17.04
C ILE A 218 12.47 -0.92 -18.33
N ASN A 219 13.79 -0.95 -18.19
CA ASN A 219 14.75 -0.74 -19.28
C ASN A 219 15.08 -2.04 -20.05
N LYS A 220 14.27 -3.08 -19.86
CA LYS A 220 14.28 -4.31 -20.67
C LYS A 220 13.24 -4.21 -21.77
N ALA A 221 13.57 -4.74 -22.94
CA ALA A 221 12.62 -4.85 -24.04
C ALA A 221 11.46 -5.79 -23.65
N GLN A 222 10.24 -5.35 -23.87
CA GLN A 222 9.01 -6.09 -23.61
C GLN A 222 8.18 -6.17 -24.89
N ASP A 223 7.45 -7.26 -25.05
CA ASP A 223 6.43 -7.39 -26.11
C ASP A 223 5.22 -6.53 -25.79
N THR A 224 4.68 -5.88 -26.81
CA THR A 224 3.42 -5.14 -26.73
C THR A 224 2.73 -5.07 -28.09
N VAL A 225 1.64 -4.31 -28.16
CA VAL A 225 0.98 -3.94 -29.41
C VAL A 225 0.81 -2.42 -29.49
N THR A 226 0.76 -1.91 -30.71
CA THR A 226 0.36 -0.52 -30.97
C THR A 226 -1.15 -0.35 -30.74
N GLN A 227 -1.62 0.89 -30.65
CA GLN A 227 -3.07 1.20 -30.61
C GLN A 227 -3.83 0.62 -31.82
N LYS A 228 -3.13 0.43 -32.96
CA LYS A 228 -3.68 -0.20 -34.18
C LYS A 228 -3.64 -1.74 -34.16
N GLY A 229 -3.28 -2.36 -33.04
CA GLY A 229 -3.23 -3.81 -32.88
C GLY A 229 -2.03 -4.51 -33.53
N LYS A 230 -1.00 -3.77 -33.96
CA LYS A 230 0.22 -4.37 -34.55
C LYS A 230 1.20 -4.76 -33.45
N LYS A 231 1.82 -5.94 -33.56
CA LYS A 231 2.92 -6.37 -32.67
C LYS A 231 4.05 -5.33 -32.67
N ALA A 232 4.57 -5.02 -31.48
CA ALA A 232 5.64 -4.07 -31.27
C ALA A 232 6.52 -4.49 -30.08
N LYS A 233 7.67 -3.85 -29.95
CA LYS A 233 8.51 -3.92 -28.75
C LYS A 233 8.52 -2.57 -28.07
N ILE A 234 8.59 -2.58 -26.74
CA ILE A 234 8.73 -1.37 -25.94
C ILE A 234 9.89 -1.53 -24.96
N ARG A 235 10.66 -0.46 -24.81
CA ARG A 235 11.70 -0.31 -23.80
C ARG A 235 11.55 1.09 -23.23
N VAL A 236 11.31 1.20 -21.93
CA VAL A 236 11.11 2.52 -21.31
C VAL A 236 12.45 2.98 -20.75
N GLU A 237 13.00 4.01 -21.39
CA GLU A 237 14.28 4.60 -21.02
C GLU A 237 14.09 5.72 -19.99
N GLY A 238 15.09 5.89 -19.12
CA GLY A 238 15.09 6.93 -18.09
C GLY A 238 15.16 6.41 -16.66
N ARG A 239 14.99 7.32 -15.70
CA ARG A 239 15.08 7.03 -14.26
C ARG A 239 13.71 6.59 -13.74
N HIS A 240 13.39 5.31 -13.92
CA HIS A 240 12.22 4.71 -13.27
C HIS A 240 12.57 4.20 -11.88
N ASP A 241 11.57 4.20 -11.01
CA ASP A 241 11.68 3.67 -9.67
C ASP A 241 11.85 2.13 -9.73
N PRO A 242 12.98 1.56 -9.31
CA PRO A 242 13.18 0.12 -9.32
C PRO A 242 12.35 -0.63 -8.28
N CYS A 243 11.71 0.04 -7.31
CA CYS A 243 10.82 -0.58 -6.33
C CYS A 243 9.84 0.42 -5.71
N VAL A 244 8.66 0.54 -6.32
CA VAL A 244 7.59 1.46 -5.85
C VAL A 244 7.01 1.09 -4.48
N ALA A 245 7.22 -0.13 -3.97
CA ALA A 245 6.73 -0.55 -2.65
C ALA A 245 7.26 0.36 -1.53
N THR A 246 8.53 0.76 -1.59
CA THR A 246 9.16 1.65 -0.60
C THR A 246 8.50 3.03 -0.54
N ARG A 247 8.06 3.53 -1.70
CA ARG A 247 7.31 4.79 -1.83
C ARG A 247 5.83 4.67 -1.53
N ALA A 248 5.29 3.46 -1.51
CA ALA A 248 3.89 3.22 -1.18
C ALA A 248 3.62 3.37 0.33
N VAL A 249 4.64 3.27 1.18
CA VAL A 249 4.53 3.40 2.65
C VAL A 249 3.73 4.63 3.10
N PRO A 250 4.12 5.89 2.78
CA PRO A 250 3.39 7.06 3.24
C PRO A 250 1.97 7.16 2.65
N ILE A 251 1.75 6.59 1.45
CA ILE A 251 0.43 6.55 0.81
C ILE A 251 -0.47 5.57 1.54
N ALA A 252 0.04 4.39 1.90
CA ALA A 252 -0.69 3.38 2.66
C ALA A 252 -1.06 3.91 4.04
N GLU A 253 -0.13 4.56 4.74
CA GLU A 253 -0.44 5.21 6.02
C GLU A 253 -1.52 6.28 5.87
N ALA A 254 -1.50 7.07 4.78
CA ALA A 254 -2.50 8.08 4.52
C ALA A 254 -3.89 7.48 4.25
N MET A 255 -3.96 6.41 3.46
CA MET A 255 -5.22 5.72 3.17
C MET A 255 -5.81 5.09 4.43
N VAL A 256 -4.99 4.44 5.26
CA VAL A 256 -5.42 3.91 6.56
C VAL A 256 -5.90 5.04 7.48
N ALA A 257 -5.19 6.18 7.51
CA ALA A 257 -5.59 7.33 8.32
C ALA A 257 -6.94 7.90 7.90
N LEU A 258 -7.17 8.05 6.60
CA LEU A 258 -8.41 8.56 6.03
C LEU A 258 -9.59 7.63 6.31
N THR A 259 -9.39 6.31 6.20
CA THR A 259 -10.43 5.34 6.55
C THR A 259 -10.73 5.35 8.04
N LEU A 260 -9.71 5.32 8.89
CA LEU A 260 -9.92 5.28 10.34
C LEU A 260 -10.56 6.56 10.88
N ILE A 261 -10.20 7.72 10.34
CA ILE A 261 -10.80 8.97 10.79
C ILE A 261 -12.28 9.04 10.39
N ASP A 262 -12.64 8.58 9.19
CA ASP A 262 -14.03 8.50 8.75
C ASP A 262 -14.86 7.62 9.70
N HIS A 263 -14.42 6.37 9.93
CA HIS A 263 -15.06 5.47 10.89
C HIS A 263 -15.15 6.06 12.30
N LEU A 264 -14.09 6.72 12.78
CA LEU A 264 -14.10 7.37 14.09
C LEU A 264 -15.13 8.49 14.21
N TYR A 265 -15.36 9.27 13.14
CA TYR A 265 -16.36 10.32 13.15
C TYR A 265 -17.79 9.79 12.96
N ARG A 266 -17.98 8.70 12.20
CA ARG A 266 -19.27 8.01 12.10
C ARG A 266 -19.73 7.47 13.46
N THR A 267 -18.82 6.86 14.21
CA THR A 267 -19.10 6.27 15.53
C THR A 267 -19.15 7.32 16.65
N LYS A 268 -18.79 8.59 16.41
CA LYS A 268 -18.70 9.62 17.47
C LYS A 268 -20.04 9.95 18.14
N PHE A 269 -21.15 9.58 17.51
CA PHE A 269 -22.51 9.66 18.04
C PHE A 269 -23.11 8.30 18.40
N SER A 270 -22.35 7.22 18.22
CA SER A 270 -22.79 5.86 18.52
C SER A 270 -22.56 5.53 19.99
N ARG A 271 -23.64 5.65 20.76
CA ARG A 271 -23.95 4.87 21.96
C ARG A 271 -25.43 4.55 21.85
N LEU A 272 -25.75 3.45 21.16
CA LEU A 272 -27.07 2.81 21.24
C LEU A 272 -26.89 1.49 21.99
#